data_AF-A0A416QXA7-F1
#
_entry.id   AF-A0A416QXA7-F1
#
_cell.length_a   1.000
_cell.length_b   1.000
_cell.length_c   1.000
_cell.angle_alpha   90.00
_cell.angle_beta   90.00
_cell.angle_gamma   90.00
#
_symmetry.space_group_name_H-M   'P 1'
#
loop_
_entity.id
_entity.type
_entity.pdbx_description
1 polymer ?
#
loop_
_entity_poly.entity_id
_entity_poly.type
_entity_poly.pdbx_seq_one_letter_code
_entity_poly.pdbx_strand_id
1 'polypeptide(L)'
;MVSCLTGSVFAAGTGGNAEQFWQENGDRLLSQGIFQYGERPFREGLMPALVKEQWNYINEQGEVVDLNRGRFLYVFDFFEGLAAVMDKDTMKVGYIDTTGKLVIPCQYYAYDSMGGVYVGYFHNGKATVFTDGSFAATEYGGSTVKGAQVAEINKSGSKSSARTWSSDELTRLYLIGDNGYMPDGVEEQPSSPLKIEFEDDYFLSDFGPLYSLTVTNTSSQPVQGAYSLLVYEPEAICWACTRGKAYYEKYLGMENYVHRDDVQARVFPIDLDLAAGESKTFSMRFQGICFLSDCRFIWVEYDNAAERETYLTSDALSEDVYHSGETTGPVWGYGVEDQSFLTAYPYNLTFAPLTHKDT
;
A
#
# COMPACT_ATOMS: atom_id res chain seq x y z
N MET A 1 -17.79 22.44 -23.17
CA MET A 1 -18.84 21.97 -22.23
C MET A 1 -19.31 20.60 -22.68
N VAL A 2 -18.66 19.55 -22.17
CA VAL A 2 -19.24 18.21 -22.00
C VAL A 2 -18.70 17.75 -20.64
N SER A 3 -19.59 17.67 -19.66
CA SER A 3 -19.32 17.14 -18.33
C SER A 3 -19.51 15.62 -18.31
N CYS A 4 -18.71 14.92 -17.53
CA CYS A 4 -19.16 13.73 -16.81
C CYS A 4 -18.56 13.78 -15.39
N LEU A 5 -19.38 14.20 -14.43
CA LEU A 5 -19.37 13.72 -13.04
C LEU A 5 -19.96 12.29 -13.08
N THR A 6 -19.61 11.30 -12.26
CA THR A 6 -19.71 11.24 -10.79
C THR A 6 -19.05 9.96 -10.25
N GLY A 7 -18.33 10.07 -9.14
CA GLY A 7 -18.50 9.18 -7.97
C GLY A 7 -17.61 7.95 -7.87
N SER A 8 -16.56 8.04 -7.05
CA SER A 8 -16.11 6.97 -6.14
C SER A 8 -15.34 7.64 -5.01
N VAL A 9 -15.75 7.39 -3.76
CA VAL A 9 -15.14 7.92 -2.54
C VAL A 9 -14.27 6.81 -1.97
N PHE A 10 -12.93 6.93 -1.96
CA PHE A 10 -12.07 6.11 -1.11
C PHE A 10 -10.76 6.82 -0.72
N ALA A 11 -10.21 6.35 0.40
CA ALA A 11 -9.30 7.01 1.32
C ALA A 11 -8.09 7.66 0.66
N ALA A 12 -7.88 8.92 1.06
CA ALA A 12 -6.68 9.67 0.79
C ALA A 12 -5.47 9.00 1.45
N GLY A 13 -4.27 9.48 1.14
CA GLY A 13 -3.05 8.99 1.70
C GLY A 13 -1.82 9.68 1.09
N THR A 14 -0.78 9.98 1.87
CA THR A 14 0.47 10.72 1.59
C THR A 14 1.38 10.15 0.48
N GLY A 15 0.81 9.61 -0.59
CA GLY A 15 1.27 10.00 -1.92
C GLY A 15 0.26 11.04 -2.37
N GLY A 16 0.58 12.34 -2.23
CA GLY A 16 -0.39 13.44 -2.36
C GLY A 16 -1.49 13.11 -3.35
N ASN A 17 -2.72 12.87 -2.82
CA ASN A 17 -3.80 12.19 -3.53
C ASN A 17 -3.79 12.67 -4.98
N ALA A 18 -3.41 11.81 -5.93
CA ALA A 18 -3.19 12.27 -7.30
C ALA A 18 -4.42 12.98 -7.85
N GLU A 19 -5.61 12.51 -7.48
CA GLU A 19 -6.86 13.20 -7.80
C GLU A 19 -6.90 14.61 -7.22
N GLN A 20 -6.63 14.77 -5.92
CA GLN A 20 -6.55 16.08 -5.27
C GLN A 20 -5.47 16.98 -5.89
N PHE A 21 -4.27 16.44 -6.14
CA PHE A 21 -3.18 17.16 -6.80
C PHE A 21 -3.63 17.68 -8.17
N TRP A 22 -4.30 16.84 -8.98
CA TRP A 22 -4.81 17.24 -10.29
C TRP A 22 -6.02 18.17 -10.19
N GLN A 23 -6.86 18.06 -9.17
CA GLN A 23 -7.91 19.04 -8.89
C GLN A 23 -7.31 20.42 -8.55
N GLU A 24 -6.23 20.47 -7.77
CA GLU A 24 -5.58 21.72 -7.34
C GLU A 24 -4.67 22.34 -8.41
N ASN A 25 -4.00 21.49 -9.22
CA ASN A 25 -2.95 21.92 -10.15
C ASN A 25 -3.31 21.74 -11.63
N GLY A 26 -4.41 21.06 -11.95
CA GLY A 26 -4.73 20.60 -13.30
C GLY A 26 -4.77 21.73 -14.33
N ASP A 27 -5.47 22.82 -14.06
CA ASP A 27 -5.54 23.97 -14.98
C ASP A 27 -4.15 24.56 -15.28
N ARG A 28 -3.30 24.67 -14.26
CA ARG A 28 -1.92 25.14 -14.41
C ARG A 28 -1.11 24.17 -15.27
N LEU A 29 -1.16 22.87 -14.98
CA LEU A 29 -0.39 21.84 -15.68
C LEU A 29 -0.84 21.68 -17.13
N LEU A 30 -2.14 21.68 -17.40
CA LEU A 30 -2.71 21.64 -18.74
C LEU A 30 -2.29 22.85 -19.57
N SER A 31 -2.23 24.04 -18.98
CA SER A 31 -1.75 25.25 -19.66
C SER A 31 -0.26 25.16 -20.08
N GLN A 32 0.51 24.30 -19.41
CA GLN A 32 1.91 24.01 -19.70
C GLN A 32 2.09 22.82 -20.67
N GLY A 33 0.99 22.19 -21.08
CA GLY A 33 0.99 21.00 -21.94
C GLY A 33 1.38 19.73 -21.19
N ILE A 34 1.09 19.65 -19.88
CA ILE A 34 1.32 18.49 -19.04
C ILE A 34 -0.03 17.80 -18.79
N PHE A 35 -0.11 16.51 -19.09
CA PHE A 35 -1.34 15.73 -19.00
C PHE A 35 -1.13 14.47 -18.15
N GLN A 36 -2.10 14.18 -17.29
CA GLN A 36 -2.21 12.86 -16.67
C GLN A 36 -2.73 11.85 -17.69
N TYR A 37 -2.22 10.62 -17.62
CA TYR A 37 -2.78 9.51 -18.37
C TYR A 37 -3.00 8.31 -17.44
N GLY A 38 -4.28 8.01 -17.20
CA GLY A 38 -4.71 7.11 -16.13
C GLY A 38 -4.60 7.74 -14.74
N GLU A 39 -5.24 7.11 -13.76
CA GLU A 39 -5.09 7.51 -12.36
C GLU A 39 -3.78 6.93 -11.81
N ARG A 40 -2.77 7.79 -11.68
CA ARG A 40 -1.44 7.41 -11.21
C ARG A 40 -1.10 8.17 -9.93
N PRO A 41 -0.74 7.49 -8.82
CA PRO A 41 -0.21 8.16 -7.64
C PRO A 41 1.22 8.66 -7.89
N PHE A 42 1.69 9.57 -7.04
CA PHE A 42 3.13 9.80 -6.91
C PHE A 42 3.77 8.56 -6.27
N ARG A 43 4.86 8.08 -6.87
CA ARG A 43 5.71 7.03 -6.31
C ARG A 43 7.13 7.54 -6.22
N GLU A 44 7.71 7.46 -5.02
CA GLU A 44 9.07 7.97 -4.76
C GLU A 44 9.23 9.45 -5.16
N GLY A 45 8.17 10.24 -4.94
CA GLY A 45 8.12 11.67 -5.26
C GLY A 45 7.96 11.99 -6.75
N LEU A 46 7.72 10.99 -7.61
CA LEU A 46 7.59 11.16 -9.06
C LEU A 46 6.31 10.53 -9.60
N MET A 47 5.70 11.17 -10.60
CA MET A 47 4.53 10.65 -11.32
C MET A 47 4.77 10.71 -12.83
N PRO A 48 4.58 9.60 -13.57
CA PRO A 48 4.58 9.63 -15.02
C PRO A 48 3.48 10.56 -15.57
N ALA A 49 3.85 11.44 -16.48
CA ALA A 49 2.93 12.36 -17.15
C ALA A 49 3.35 12.59 -18.60
N LEU A 50 2.39 12.96 -19.46
CA LEU A 50 2.68 13.38 -20.83
C LEU A 50 3.01 14.87 -20.84
N VAL A 51 4.26 15.21 -21.12
CA VAL A 51 4.76 16.58 -21.27
C VAL A 51 4.95 16.86 -22.75
N LYS A 52 4.09 17.71 -23.33
CA LYS A 52 4.11 18.04 -24.77
C LYS A 52 4.13 16.78 -25.65
N GLU A 53 3.23 15.84 -25.35
CA GLU A 53 3.06 14.56 -26.06
C GLU A 53 4.19 13.54 -25.87
N GLN A 54 5.16 13.80 -24.99
CA GLN A 54 6.21 12.84 -24.64
C GLN A 54 6.09 12.45 -23.18
N TRP A 55 6.25 11.15 -22.90
CA TRP A 55 6.25 10.65 -21.53
C TRP A 55 7.44 11.21 -20.75
N ASN A 56 7.18 11.75 -19.56
CA ASN A 56 8.20 12.17 -18.62
C ASN A 56 7.69 12.03 -17.19
N TYR A 57 8.41 12.57 -16.22
CA TYR A 57 7.98 12.60 -14.84
C TYR A 57 7.69 14.03 -14.39
N ILE A 58 6.76 14.17 -13.46
CA ILE A 58 6.62 15.38 -12.65
C ILE A 58 6.84 15.05 -11.17
N ASN A 59 7.34 16.03 -10.40
CA ASN A 59 7.41 15.92 -8.94
C ASN A 59 6.10 16.36 -8.28
N GLU A 60 6.03 16.25 -6.95
CA GLU A 60 4.86 16.61 -6.14
C GLU A 60 4.50 18.11 -6.19
N GLN A 61 5.41 18.96 -6.67
CA GLN A 61 5.16 20.38 -6.93
C GLN A 61 4.62 20.62 -8.35
N GLY A 62 4.50 19.56 -9.16
CA GLY A 62 4.08 19.62 -10.56
C GLY A 62 5.14 20.22 -11.48
N GLU A 63 6.41 20.11 -11.11
CA GLU A 63 7.55 20.49 -11.94
C GLU A 63 8.02 19.29 -12.76
N VAL A 64 8.39 19.53 -14.02
CA VAL A 64 8.87 18.46 -14.91
C VAL A 64 10.27 18.02 -14.51
N VAL A 65 10.43 16.72 -14.30
CA VAL A 65 11.71 16.05 -14.05
C VAL A 65 12.08 15.24 -15.29
N ASP A 66 13.01 15.74 -16.11
CA ASP A 66 13.36 15.15 -17.40
C ASP A 66 14.25 13.88 -17.28
N LEU A 67 13.64 12.78 -16.85
CA LEU A 67 14.31 11.47 -16.79
C LEU A 67 14.25 10.72 -18.12
N ASN A 68 13.27 11.02 -18.98
CA ASN A 68 13.19 10.41 -20.30
C ASN A 68 14.35 10.86 -21.21
N ARG A 69 14.67 12.15 -21.22
CA ARG A 69 15.70 12.75 -22.09
C ARG A 69 15.48 12.43 -23.57
N GLY A 70 14.21 12.24 -23.97
CA GLY A 70 13.77 11.94 -25.34
C GLY A 70 14.13 10.54 -25.86
N ARG A 71 14.44 9.58 -24.98
CA ARG A 71 14.86 8.22 -25.34
C ARG A 71 13.71 7.20 -25.36
N PHE A 72 12.76 7.33 -24.45
CA PHE A 72 11.78 6.28 -24.20
C PHE A 72 10.42 6.65 -24.80
N LEU A 73 9.75 5.63 -25.37
CA LEU A 73 8.38 5.75 -25.84
C LEU A 73 7.40 5.72 -24.68
N TYR A 74 7.65 4.88 -23.67
CA TYR A 74 6.87 4.80 -22.44
C TYR A 74 7.78 4.86 -21.23
N VAL A 75 7.28 5.50 -20.17
CA VAL A 75 7.86 5.48 -18.82
C VAL A 75 6.77 5.03 -17.86
N PHE A 76 7.13 4.20 -16.88
CA PHE A 76 6.19 3.63 -15.90
C PHE A 76 6.53 4.16 -14.50
N ASP A 77 5.67 3.88 -13.52
CA ASP A 77 5.90 4.34 -12.14
C ASP A 77 7.17 3.72 -11.55
N PHE A 78 7.72 4.39 -10.53
CA PHE A 78 8.83 3.88 -9.75
C PHE A 78 8.36 2.88 -8.71
N PHE A 79 9.08 1.77 -8.61
CA PHE A 79 8.90 0.73 -7.61
C PHE A 79 10.26 0.33 -7.05
N GLU A 80 10.42 0.48 -5.75
CA GLU A 80 11.63 0.17 -5.01
C GLU A 80 12.95 0.76 -5.60
N GLY A 81 12.90 1.99 -6.11
CA GLY A 81 14.04 2.71 -6.68
C GLY A 81 14.21 2.57 -8.19
N LEU A 82 13.37 1.78 -8.86
CA LEU A 82 13.48 1.50 -10.30
C LEU A 82 12.13 1.65 -11.02
N ALA A 83 12.16 2.23 -12.22
CA ALA A 83 11.01 2.30 -13.11
C ALA A 83 11.30 1.55 -14.41
N ALA A 84 10.31 0.80 -14.89
CA ALA A 84 10.37 0.25 -16.24
C ALA A 84 10.28 1.38 -17.28
N VAL A 85 10.98 1.20 -18.41
CA VAL A 85 10.95 2.11 -19.55
C VAL A 85 10.99 1.32 -20.85
N MET A 86 10.29 1.80 -21.88
CA MET A 86 10.34 1.22 -23.22
C MET A 86 11.17 2.09 -24.16
N ASP A 87 12.25 1.53 -24.69
CA ASP A 87 13.07 2.20 -25.70
C ASP A 87 12.25 2.41 -26.99
N LYS A 88 12.26 3.64 -27.51
CA LYS A 88 11.44 4.02 -28.67
C LYS A 88 11.90 3.41 -29.99
N ASP A 89 13.19 3.04 -30.09
CA ASP A 89 13.76 2.53 -31.34
C ASP A 89 13.65 1.00 -31.39
N THR A 90 13.84 0.33 -30.25
CA THR A 90 13.81 -1.14 -30.19
C THR A 90 12.49 -1.72 -29.69
N MET A 91 11.61 -0.91 -29.11
CA MET A 91 10.38 -1.35 -28.43
C MET A 91 10.66 -2.37 -27.32
N LYS A 92 11.82 -2.23 -26.65
CA LYS A 92 12.26 -3.15 -25.58
C LYS A 92 12.19 -2.49 -24.23
N VAL A 93 11.89 -3.30 -23.23
CA VAL A 93 11.78 -2.89 -21.84
C VAL A 93 13.13 -2.99 -21.14
N GLY A 94 13.49 -1.92 -20.45
CA GLY A 94 14.61 -1.84 -19.51
C GLY A 94 14.17 -1.12 -18.23
N TYR A 95 15.11 -0.80 -17.35
CA TYR A 95 14.80 -0.15 -16.07
C TYR A 95 15.77 1.00 -15.76
N ILE A 96 15.22 2.14 -15.37
CA ILE A 96 15.97 3.32 -14.92
C ILE A 96 15.87 3.50 -13.41
N ASP A 97 16.86 4.14 -12.79
CA ASP A 97 16.74 4.66 -11.43
C ASP A 97 16.12 6.08 -11.40
N THR A 98 15.88 6.61 -10.20
CA THR A 98 15.29 7.94 -9.98
C THR A 98 16.15 9.10 -10.48
N THR A 99 17.41 8.85 -10.87
CA THR A 99 18.28 9.84 -11.53
C THR A 99 18.15 9.81 -13.07
N GLY A 100 17.37 8.86 -13.60
CA GLY A 100 17.19 8.60 -15.02
C GLY A 100 18.31 7.76 -15.64
N LYS A 101 19.18 7.16 -14.82
CA LYS A 101 20.23 6.27 -15.33
C LYS A 101 19.63 4.91 -15.64
N LEU A 102 19.90 4.41 -16.84
CA LEU A 102 19.53 3.04 -17.22
C LEU A 102 20.38 2.02 -16.43
N VAL A 103 19.75 1.34 -15.48
CA VAL A 103 20.37 0.31 -14.63
C VAL A 103 20.31 -1.05 -15.32
N ILE A 104 19.17 -1.37 -15.93
CA ILE A 104 18.96 -2.63 -16.64
C ILE A 104 18.70 -2.31 -18.12
N PRO A 105 19.52 -2.84 -19.05
CA PRO A 105 19.37 -2.54 -20.48
C PRO A 105 17.99 -2.90 -21.04
N CYS A 106 17.55 -2.13 -22.04
CA CYS A 106 16.32 -2.38 -22.77
C CYS A 106 16.47 -3.62 -23.66
N GLN A 107 16.05 -4.79 -23.16
CA GLN A 107 16.21 -6.07 -23.85
C GLN A 107 15.02 -7.02 -23.69
N TYR A 108 14.08 -6.70 -22.80
CA TYR A 108 12.91 -7.52 -22.53
C TYR A 108 11.72 -7.11 -23.41
N TYR A 109 10.77 -8.01 -23.57
CA TYR A 109 9.55 -7.73 -24.30
C TYR A 109 8.49 -7.16 -23.35
N ALA A 110 7.56 -6.38 -23.91
CA ALA A 110 6.34 -6.00 -23.23
C ALA A 110 5.19 -6.90 -23.72
N TYR A 111 4.21 -7.10 -22.85
CA TYR A 111 2.97 -7.78 -23.21
C TYR A 111 1.93 -6.75 -23.65
N ASP A 112 1.47 -6.85 -24.89
CA ASP A 112 0.41 -6.00 -25.42
C ASP A 112 -0.88 -6.83 -25.51
N SER A 113 -1.93 -6.34 -24.85
CA SER A 113 -3.28 -6.90 -24.99
C SER A 113 -4.33 -5.81 -24.87
N MET A 114 -5.29 -5.84 -25.78
CA MET A 114 -6.45 -4.95 -25.83
C MET A 114 -6.08 -3.45 -25.81
N GLY A 115 -4.96 -3.08 -26.43
CA GLY A 115 -4.52 -1.69 -26.54
C GLY A 115 -3.81 -1.13 -25.30
N GLY A 116 -3.44 -1.99 -24.35
CA GLY A 116 -2.59 -1.65 -23.21
C GLY A 116 -1.26 -2.39 -23.25
N VAL A 117 -0.20 -1.69 -22.84
CA VAL A 117 1.17 -2.23 -22.80
C VAL A 117 1.55 -2.52 -21.35
N TYR A 118 1.86 -3.79 -21.06
CA TYR A 118 2.19 -4.28 -19.73
C TYR A 118 3.66 -4.66 -19.61
N VAL A 119 4.26 -4.25 -18.49
CA VAL A 119 5.65 -4.54 -18.12
C VAL A 119 5.72 -4.93 -16.65
N GLY A 120 6.73 -5.71 -16.25
CA GLY A 120 6.90 -6.04 -14.83
C GLY A 120 7.49 -4.89 -14.04
N TYR A 121 6.93 -4.61 -12.86
CA TYR A 121 7.49 -3.71 -11.87
C TYR A 121 8.26 -4.49 -10.79
N PHE A 122 9.05 -3.77 -9.99
CA PHE A 122 9.83 -4.39 -8.91
C PHE A 122 8.97 -4.58 -7.66
N HIS A 123 8.94 -5.80 -7.13
CA HIS A 123 8.28 -6.16 -5.89
C HIS A 123 9.10 -7.22 -5.14
N ASN A 124 9.36 -6.98 -3.86
CA ASN A 124 10.26 -7.78 -3.03
C ASN A 124 11.64 -7.99 -3.69
N GLY A 125 12.21 -6.93 -4.26
CA GLY A 125 13.54 -6.95 -4.88
C GLY A 125 13.63 -7.65 -6.24
N LYS A 126 12.49 -8.04 -6.84
CA LYS A 126 12.43 -8.75 -8.11
C LYS A 126 11.39 -8.17 -9.07
N ALA A 127 11.60 -8.32 -10.37
CA ALA A 127 10.60 -8.03 -11.39
C ALA A 127 10.45 -9.20 -12.36
N THR A 128 9.23 -9.45 -12.83
CA THR A 128 8.98 -10.41 -13.91
C THR A 128 9.29 -9.75 -15.25
N VAL A 129 9.98 -10.46 -16.14
CA VAL A 129 10.27 -9.99 -17.49
C VAL A 129 9.89 -11.03 -18.54
N PHE A 130 9.31 -10.57 -19.65
CA PHE A 130 9.07 -11.40 -20.82
C PHE A 130 10.35 -11.53 -21.63
N THR A 131 10.79 -12.77 -21.84
CA THR A 131 12.06 -13.09 -22.51
C THR A 131 11.89 -13.36 -24.00
N ASP A 132 10.66 -13.59 -24.44
CA ASP A 132 10.23 -13.59 -25.84
C ASP A 132 8.99 -12.69 -26.03
N GLY A 133 8.69 -12.36 -27.28
CA GLY A 133 7.53 -11.54 -27.67
C GLY A 133 6.42 -12.36 -28.29
N SER A 134 6.44 -13.68 -28.08
CA SER A 134 5.53 -14.62 -28.73
C SER A 134 4.35 -14.91 -27.82
N PHE A 135 3.32 -14.07 -27.89
CA PHE A 135 2.07 -14.26 -27.16
C PHE A 135 1.04 -14.96 -28.03
N ALA A 136 0.30 -15.89 -27.46
CA ALA A 136 -0.76 -16.59 -28.19
C ALA A 136 -1.97 -15.67 -28.35
N ALA A 137 -2.59 -15.68 -29.53
CA ALA A 137 -3.82 -14.96 -29.77
C ALA A 137 -5.00 -15.64 -29.06
N THR A 138 -5.95 -14.84 -28.58
CA THR A 138 -7.21 -15.30 -28.00
C THR A 138 -8.31 -15.31 -29.06
N GLU A 139 -9.37 -16.09 -28.81
CA GLU A 139 -10.53 -16.15 -29.72
C GLU A 139 -11.26 -14.82 -29.89
N TYR A 140 -11.08 -13.89 -28.95
CA TYR A 140 -11.70 -12.56 -28.94
C TYR A 140 -10.80 -11.45 -29.52
N GLY A 141 -9.68 -11.81 -30.17
CA GLY A 141 -8.82 -10.85 -30.87
C GLY A 141 -7.79 -10.12 -30.00
N GLY A 142 -7.49 -10.64 -28.81
CA GLY A 142 -6.40 -10.17 -27.94
C GLY A 142 -5.24 -11.16 -27.84
N SER A 143 -4.32 -10.93 -26.91
CA SER A 143 -3.22 -11.86 -26.58
C SER A 143 -3.47 -12.50 -25.20
N THR A 144 -2.89 -13.67 -24.94
CA THR A 144 -2.79 -14.28 -23.60
C THR A 144 -1.32 -14.43 -23.20
N VAL A 145 -1.05 -14.32 -21.89
CA VAL A 145 0.25 -14.61 -21.28
C VAL A 145 0.51 -16.11 -21.11
N LYS A 146 -0.51 -16.96 -21.24
CA LYS A 146 -0.35 -18.40 -21.16
C LYS A 146 0.52 -18.90 -22.30
N GLY A 147 1.59 -19.59 -21.95
CA GLY A 147 2.62 -20.06 -22.88
C GLY A 147 3.81 -19.10 -23.03
N ALA A 148 3.71 -17.86 -22.56
CA ALA A 148 4.80 -16.89 -22.66
C ALA A 148 6.03 -17.32 -21.85
N GLN A 149 7.23 -16.98 -22.34
CA GLN A 149 8.46 -17.23 -21.60
C GLN A 149 8.80 -16.07 -20.68
N VAL A 150 8.68 -16.30 -19.37
CA VAL A 150 8.99 -15.29 -18.34
C VAL A 150 10.20 -15.69 -17.51
N ALA A 151 10.92 -14.70 -17.02
CA ALA A 151 11.98 -14.88 -16.03
C ALA A 151 11.83 -13.82 -14.92
N GLU A 152 12.54 -14.03 -13.82
CA GLU A 152 12.68 -13.01 -12.78
C GLU A 152 14.05 -12.35 -12.93
N ILE A 153 14.10 -11.04 -12.70
CA ILE A 153 15.34 -10.27 -12.56
C ILE A 153 15.39 -9.65 -11.17
N ASN A 154 16.58 -9.54 -10.61
CA ASN A 154 16.83 -8.68 -9.44
C ASN A 154 17.20 -7.25 -9.88
N LYS A 155 17.40 -6.34 -8.92
CA LYS A 155 17.73 -4.93 -9.18
C LYS A 155 19.05 -4.69 -9.93
N SER A 156 19.96 -5.66 -9.98
CA SER A 156 21.18 -5.57 -10.80
C SER A 156 20.99 -6.11 -12.22
N GLY A 157 19.82 -6.64 -12.55
CA GLY A 157 19.53 -7.31 -13.83
C GLY A 157 19.99 -8.77 -13.89
N SER A 158 20.41 -9.36 -12.77
CA SER A 158 20.70 -10.79 -12.74
C SER A 158 19.42 -11.57 -12.95
N LYS A 159 19.38 -12.38 -14.01
CA LYS A 159 18.18 -13.07 -14.48
C LYS A 159 18.16 -14.52 -14.03
N SER A 160 17.01 -15.00 -13.59
CA SER A 160 16.77 -16.43 -13.37
C SER A 160 16.60 -17.20 -14.69
N SER A 161 16.49 -18.53 -14.60
CA SER A 161 16.10 -19.35 -15.74
C SER A 161 14.69 -18.97 -16.19
N ALA A 162 14.49 -18.84 -17.51
CA ALA A 162 13.17 -18.63 -18.07
C ALA A 162 12.29 -19.87 -17.84
N ARG A 163 10.99 -19.64 -17.67
CA ARG A 163 9.96 -20.66 -17.56
C ARG A 163 8.72 -20.25 -18.33
N THR A 164 7.97 -21.25 -18.80
CA THR A 164 6.66 -21.04 -19.42
C THR A 164 5.65 -20.63 -18.35
N TRP A 165 4.88 -19.57 -18.59
CA TRP A 165 3.71 -19.25 -17.76
C TRP A 165 2.52 -20.12 -18.14
N SER A 166 1.90 -20.79 -17.18
CA SER A 166 0.85 -21.79 -17.44
C SER A 166 -0.57 -21.30 -17.24
N SER A 167 -0.74 -20.10 -16.67
CA SER A 167 -2.04 -19.49 -16.39
C SER A 167 -2.40 -18.44 -17.42
N ASP A 168 -3.69 -18.23 -17.65
CA ASP A 168 -4.21 -17.07 -18.39
C ASP A 168 -4.27 -15.83 -17.48
N GLU A 169 -4.16 -16.02 -16.16
CA GLU A 169 -4.14 -14.93 -15.18
C GLU A 169 -2.85 -14.11 -15.29
N LEU A 170 -2.99 -12.79 -15.17
CA LEU A 170 -1.87 -11.87 -15.05
C LEU A 170 -1.34 -11.79 -13.61
N THR A 171 -1.99 -12.46 -12.67
CA THR A 171 -1.66 -12.34 -11.27
C THR A 171 -0.33 -12.98 -10.91
N ARG A 172 0.38 -12.45 -9.92
CA ARG A 172 1.73 -12.83 -9.48
C ARG A 172 2.82 -12.60 -10.54
N LEU A 173 2.50 -11.89 -11.62
CA LEU A 173 3.49 -11.41 -12.56
C LEU A 173 3.96 -10.00 -12.19
N TYR A 174 3.25 -9.30 -11.30
CA TYR A 174 3.60 -7.93 -10.88
C TYR A 174 3.73 -7.01 -12.09
N LEU A 175 2.67 -6.97 -12.90
CA LEU A 175 2.64 -6.15 -14.11
C LEU A 175 2.00 -4.79 -13.85
N ILE A 176 2.48 -3.78 -14.57
CA ILE A 176 1.88 -2.45 -14.65
C ILE A 176 1.63 -2.09 -16.12
N GLY A 177 0.45 -1.56 -16.39
CA GLY A 177 0.03 -1.04 -17.68
C GLY A 177 0.54 0.39 -17.95
N ASP A 178 0.58 0.79 -19.22
CA ASP A 178 0.91 2.15 -19.66
C ASP A 178 -0.16 3.19 -19.28
N ASN A 179 -1.30 2.75 -18.75
CA ASN A 179 -2.32 3.56 -18.09
C ASN A 179 -2.22 3.53 -16.55
N GLY A 180 -1.20 2.89 -15.97
CA GLY A 180 -1.06 2.72 -14.52
C GLY A 180 -1.84 1.54 -13.93
N TYR A 181 -2.63 0.81 -14.73
CA TYR A 181 -3.41 -0.33 -14.25
C TYR A 181 -2.50 -1.48 -13.82
N MET A 182 -2.72 -2.01 -12.62
CA MET A 182 -1.98 -3.14 -12.07
C MET A 182 -2.93 -4.32 -11.87
N PRO A 183 -2.81 -5.40 -12.67
CA PRO A 183 -3.72 -6.55 -12.59
C PRO A 183 -3.70 -7.25 -11.23
N ASP A 184 -2.57 -7.15 -10.52
CA ASP A 184 -2.36 -7.75 -9.21
C ASP A 184 -2.87 -6.89 -8.06
N GLY A 185 -3.16 -5.60 -8.30
CA GLY A 185 -3.72 -4.70 -7.30
C GLY A 185 -3.00 -4.69 -5.95
N VAL A 186 -1.72 -5.09 -5.89
CA VAL A 186 -0.94 -5.00 -4.65
C VAL A 186 -0.78 -3.51 -4.41
N GLU A 187 -1.66 -3.00 -3.57
CA GLU A 187 -1.67 -1.64 -3.06
C GLU A 187 -0.27 -1.41 -2.47
N GLU A 188 0.57 -0.82 -3.30
CA GLU A 188 1.90 -0.43 -2.91
C GLU A 188 1.73 0.58 -1.80
N GLN A 189 2.19 0.12 -0.65
CA GLN A 189 2.23 0.86 0.58
C GLN A 189 2.91 2.19 0.31
N PRO A 190 2.32 3.32 0.73
CA PRO A 190 3.02 4.59 0.69
C PRO A 190 4.42 4.36 1.25
N SER A 191 5.45 4.84 0.55
CA SER A 191 6.83 4.74 1.05
C SER A 191 6.94 5.61 2.30
N SER A 192 6.51 5.08 3.43
CA SER A 192 6.61 5.75 4.71
C SER A 192 8.09 5.89 5.05
N PRO A 193 8.53 7.04 5.58
CA PRO A 193 9.88 7.16 6.15
C PRO A 193 10.05 6.26 7.39
N LEU A 194 9.03 5.51 7.79
CA LEU A 194 9.03 4.61 8.93
C LEU A 194 8.95 3.15 8.47
N LYS A 195 9.90 2.34 8.96
CA LYS A 195 9.81 0.89 8.97
C LYS A 195 9.21 0.45 10.31
N ILE A 196 8.17 -0.36 10.29
CA ILE A 196 7.44 -0.80 11.48
C ILE A 196 7.57 -2.33 11.58
N GLU A 197 7.99 -2.81 12.75
CA GLU A 197 8.26 -4.23 13.00
C GLU A 197 7.63 -4.66 14.32
N PHE A 198 7.04 -5.84 14.36
CA PHE A 198 6.58 -6.48 15.59
C PHE A 198 7.52 -7.62 15.97
N GLU A 199 7.83 -7.73 17.25
CA GLU A 199 8.47 -8.91 17.84
C GLU A 199 7.51 -9.52 18.87
N ASP A 200 7.28 -10.82 18.72
CA ASP A 200 6.51 -11.62 19.67
C ASP A 200 7.35 -11.86 20.92
N ASP A 201 6.94 -11.26 22.03
CA ASP A 201 7.32 -11.76 23.35
C ASP A 201 6.13 -12.50 23.91
N TYR A 202 6.11 -13.82 23.76
CA TYR A 202 5.03 -14.67 24.25
C TYR A 202 5.05 -14.75 25.79
N PHE A 203 4.64 -13.68 26.45
CA PHE A 203 4.42 -13.62 27.88
C PHE A 203 2.91 -13.70 28.16
N LEU A 204 2.45 -14.88 28.59
CA LEU A 204 1.15 -15.04 29.22
C LEU A 204 1.18 -14.33 30.58
N SER A 205 0.86 -13.05 30.58
CA SER A 205 0.45 -12.34 31.80
C SER A 205 -1.05 -12.56 32.03
N ASP A 206 -1.53 -12.38 33.26
CA ASP A 206 -2.96 -12.49 33.60
C ASP A 206 -3.89 -11.54 32.79
N PHE A 207 -3.30 -10.63 31.99
CA PHE A 207 -3.98 -9.57 31.24
C PHE A 207 -3.77 -9.66 29.70
N GLY A 208 -3.32 -10.80 29.18
CA GLY A 208 -3.15 -11.04 27.72
C GLY A 208 -1.70 -10.94 27.21
N PRO A 209 -1.48 -11.15 25.89
CA PRO A 209 -0.16 -11.09 25.26
C PRO A 209 0.41 -9.66 25.24
N LEU A 210 1.74 -9.58 25.34
CA LEU A 210 2.51 -8.34 25.21
C LEU A 210 3.34 -8.43 23.93
N TYR A 211 3.26 -7.41 23.08
CA TYR A 211 4.04 -7.36 21.84
C TYR A 211 4.99 -6.16 21.85
N SER A 212 6.13 -6.31 21.21
CA SER A 212 7.10 -5.24 21.05
C SER A 212 6.99 -4.66 19.65
N LEU A 213 6.53 -3.41 19.53
CA LEU A 213 6.48 -2.67 18.28
C LEU A 213 7.73 -1.80 18.15
N THR A 214 8.59 -2.08 17.16
CA THR A 214 9.73 -1.23 16.83
C THR A 214 9.43 -0.39 15.61
N VAL A 215 9.55 0.93 15.75
CA VAL A 215 9.41 1.91 14.67
C VAL A 215 10.78 2.49 14.37
N THR A 216 11.22 2.41 13.13
CA THR A 216 12.53 2.88 12.66
C THR A 216 12.37 3.94 11.59
N ASN A 217 12.99 5.11 11.78
CA ASN A 217 13.07 6.13 10.74
C ASN A 217 14.13 5.73 9.69
N THR A 218 13.69 5.36 8.49
CA THR A 218 14.55 4.96 7.37
C THR A 218 14.92 6.13 6.46
N SER A 219 14.38 7.32 6.71
CA SER A 219 14.65 8.51 5.92
C SER A 219 15.94 9.22 6.34
N SER A 220 16.35 10.20 5.53
CA SER A 220 17.50 11.07 5.82
C SER A 220 17.15 12.28 6.70
N GLN A 221 15.87 12.47 7.04
CA GLN A 221 15.36 13.60 7.83
C GLN A 221 14.76 13.08 9.15
N PRO A 222 14.71 13.90 10.22
CA PRO A 222 14.00 13.52 11.42
C PRO A 222 12.50 13.38 11.17
N VAL A 223 11.85 12.44 11.85
CA VAL A 223 10.40 12.24 11.85
C VAL A 223 9.87 12.58 13.23
N GLN A 224 8.97 13.56 13.28
CA GLN A 224 8.31 14.02 14.50
C GLN A 224 6.82 14.14 14.26
N GLY A 225 6.00 13.56 15.13
CA GLY A 225 4.56 13.62 14.94
C GLY A 225 3.75 12.78 15.92
N ALA A 226 2.46 13.07 15.90
CA ALA A 226 1.44 12.26 16.54
C ALA A 226 0.96 11.22 15.53
N TYR A 227 0.99 9.96 15.93
CA TYR A 227 0.55 8.82 15.15
C TYR A 227 -0.42 7.98 15.96
N SER A 228 -1.10 7.07 15.28
CA SER A 228 -1.83 5.97 15.92
C SER A 228 -1.58 4.68 15.15
N LEU A 229 -1.52 3.57 15.87
CA LEU A 229 -1.63 2.25 15.28
C LEU A 229 -3.04 1.72 15.54
N LEU A 230 -3.81 1.53 14.49
CA LEU A 230 -5.10 0.85 14.53
C LEU A 230 -4.88 -0.63 14.22
N VAL A 231 -5.38 -1.50 15.09
CA VAL A 231 -5.33 -2.96 14.93
C VAL A 231 -6.74 -3.50 14.96
N TYR A 232 -7.11 -4.30 13.97
CA TYR A 232 -8.46 -4.85 13.87
C TYR A 232 -8.45 -6.29 13.40
N GLU A 233 -9.44 -7.05 13.87
CA GLU A 233 -9.66 -8.42 13.38
C GLU A 233 -10.73 -8.39 12.27
N PRO A 234 -10.37 -8.68 11.01
CA PRO A 234 -11.31 -8.60 9.89
C PRO A 234 -12.43 -9.64 10.00
N GLU A 235 -12.15 -10.75 10.69
CA GLU A 235 -13.08 -11.83 10.99
C GLU A 235 -13.14 -12.00 12.50
N ALA A 236 -13.72 -11.03 13.21
CA ALA A 236 -13.97 -11.20 14.63
C ALA A 236 -14.81 -12.46 14.83
N ILE A 237 -14.21 -13.53 15.36
CA ILE A 237 -14.90 -14.80 15.60
C ILE A 237 -15.88 -14.55 16.74
N CYS A 238 -17.11 -14.22 16.38
CA CYS A 238 -18.19 -14.27 17.34
C CYS A 238 -18.47 -15.75 17.64
N TRP A 239 -17.98 -16.25 18.78
CA TRP A 239 -18.21 -17.62 19.25
C TRP A 239 -19.71 -17.97 19.34
N ALA A 240 -20.56 -16.96 19.51
CA ALA A 240 -22.01 -17.10 19.48
C ALA A 240 -22.57 -17.26 18.05
N CYS A 241 -21.92 -16.67 17.04
CA CYS A 241 -22.26 -16.87 15.63
C CYS A 241 -21.78 -18.22 15.11
N THR A 242 -20.59 -18.68 15.52
CA THR A 242 -20.10 -20.03 15.17
C THR A 242 -20.98 -21.15 15.73
N ARG A 243 -21.60 -20.93 16.90
CA ARG A 243 -22.61 -21.85 17.48
C ARG A 243 -24.06 -21.51 17.08
N GLY A 244 -24.26 -20.42 16.34
CA GLY A 244 -25.54 -19.92 15.85
C GLY A 244 -26.40 -19.24 16.93
N LYS A 245 -26.97 -18.08 16.58
CA LYS A 245 -27.97 -17.33 17.38
C LYS A 245 -29.07 -18.21 17.98
N ALA A 246 -29.54 -19.19 17.21
CA ALA A 246 -30.58 -20.15 17.64
C ALA A 246 -30.18 -21.04 18.83
N TYR A 247 -28.89 -21.30 19.03
CA TYR A 247 -28.41 -22.04 20.21
C TYR A 247 -28.49 -21.18 21.47
N TYR A 248 -28.08 -19.91 21.39
CA TYR A 248 -28.05 -19.00 22.54
C TYR A 248 -29.45 -18.60 23.03
N GLU A 249 -30.36 -18.29 22.10
CA GLU A 249 -31.77 -18.01 22.43
C GLU A 249 -32.44 -19.22 23.10
N LYS A 250 -32.10 -20.45 22.67
CA LYS A 250 -32.74 -21.69 23.14
C LYS A 250 -32.21 -22.20 24.48
N TYR A 251 -30.92 -22.04 24.77
CA TYR A 251 -30.27 -22.71 25.91
C TYR A 251 -29.76 -21.77 27.00
N LEU A 252 -29.54 -20.48 26.70
CA LEU A 252 -28.91 -19.54 27.64
C LEU A 252 -29.81 -18.35 28.03
N GLY A 253 -31.03 -18.27 27.50
CA GLY A 253 -32.04 -17.29 27.96
C GLY A 253 -31.67 -15.84 27.68
N MET A 254 -30.87 -15.59 26.66
CA MET A 254 -30.40 -14.25 26.30
C MET A 254 -31.35 -13.56 25.31
N GLU A 255 -32.54 -13.19 25.78
CA GLU A 255 -33.59 -12.56 24.96
C GLU A 255 -33.22 -11.17 24.42
N ASN A 256 -32.18 -10.53 24.97
CA ASN A 256 -31.67 -9.22 24.56
C ASN A 256 -30.32 -9.31 23.82
N TYR A 257 -29.95 -10.46 23.26
CA TYR A 257 -28.69 -10.61 22.55
C TYR A 257 -28.67 -9.83 21.23
N VAL A 258 -27.89 -8.75 21.18
CA VAL A 258 -27.65 -7.98 19.96
C VAL A 258 -26.52 -8.67 19.18
N HIS A 259 -26.83 -9.07 17.96
CA HIS A 259 -25.84 -9.58 17.01
C HIS A 259 -24.86 -8.44 16.70
N ARG A 260 -23.60 -8.61 17.08
CA ARG A 260 -22.53 -7.72 16.66
C ARG A 260 -21.78 -8.43 15.53
N ASP A 261 -22.03 -8.00 14.30
CA ASP A 261 -21.15 -8.26 13.14
C ASP A 261 -19.92 -7.34 13.18
N ASP A 262 -19.71 -6.67 14.31
CA ASP A 262 -18.81 -5.54 14.47
C ASP A 262 -17.36 -6.04 14.52
N VAL A 263 -16.54 -5.42 13.67
CA VAL A 263 -15.09 -5.55 13.74
C VAL A 263 -14.64 -5.01 15.09
N GLN A 264 -13.92 -5.83 15.86
CA GLN A 264 -13.21 -5.34 17.04
C GLN A 264 -11.93 -4.68 16.59
N ALA A 265 -11.78 -3.39 16.91
CA ALA A 265 -10.54 -2.68 16.66
C ALA A 265 -10.01 -2.01 17.93
N ARG A 266 -8.70 -1.82 17.94
CA ARG A 266 -7.92 -1.16 18.99
C ARG A 266 -7.11 -0.04 18.37
N VAL A 267 -7.15 1.15 18.95
CA VAL A 267 -6.36 2.31 18.50
C VAL A 267 -5.32 2.63 19.56
N PHE A 268 -4.04 2.53 19.21
CA PHE A 268 -2.92 2.83 20.09
C PHE A 268 -2.30 4.17 19.71
N PRO A 269 -2.36 5.21 20.56
CA PRO A 269 -1.69 6.48 20.30
C PRO A 269 -0.17 6.31 20.42
N ILE A 270 0.57 6.82 19.44
CA ILE A 270 2.03 6.73 19.39
C ILE A 270 2.62 8.11 19.08
N ASP A 271 3.50 8.59 19.97
CA ASP A 271 4.28 9.80 19.73
C ASP A 271 5.70 9.45 19.29
N LEU A 272 6.07 9.98 18.13
CA LEU A 272 7.39 9.80 17.53
C LEU A 272 8.18 11.11 17.55
N ASP A 273 9.45 10.95 17.92
CA ASP A 273 10.51 11.92 17.72
C ASP A 273 11.76 11.08 17.45
N LEU A 274 12.04 10.87 16.16
CA LEU A 274 13.09 9.98 15.67
C LEU A 274 14.04 10.73 14.75
N ALA A 275 15.33 10.78 15.07
CA ALA A 275 16.36 11.19 14.14
C ALA A 275 16.46 10.21 12.94
N ALA A 276 17.15 10.64 11.89
CA ALA A 276 17.41 9.78 10.72
C ALA A 276 18.15 8.49 11.15
N GLY A 277 17.60 7.33 10.81
CA GLY A 277 18.12 6.02 11.18
C GLY A 277 17.81 5.57 12.62
N GLU A 278 17.10 6.38 13.42
CA GLU A 278 16.76 6.04 14.81
C GLU A 278 15.58 5.07 14.88
N SER A 279 15.60 4.18 15.88
CA SER A 279 14.51 3.27 16.21
C SER A 279 13.99 3.52 17.62
N LYS A 280 12.68 3.39 17.80
CA LYS A 280 12.03 3.39 19.11
C LYS A 280 11.11 2.19 19.24
N THR A 281 11.20 1.52 20.37
CA THR A 281 10.40 0.33 20.66
C THR A 281 9.33 0.66 21.71
N PHE A 282 8.11 0.23 21.44
CA PHE A 282 6.94 0.37 22.29
C PHE A 282 6.49 -1.01 22.73
N SER A 283 6.32 -1.21 24.03
CA SER A 283 5.61 -2.38 24.54
C SER A 283 4.11 -2.13 24.42
N MET A 284 3.40 -3.02 23.74
CA MET A 284 1.98 -2.88 23.44
C MET A 284 1.22 -4.03 24.08
N ARG A 285 0.11 -3.72 24.75
CA ARG A 285 -0.75 -4.72 25.40
C ARG A 285 -2.03 -4.88 24.62
N PHE A 286 -2.33 -6.12 24.21
CA PHE A 286 -3.56 -6.46 23.51
C PHE A 286 -4.45 -7.27 24.45
N GLN A 287 -5.68 -6.81 24.67
CA GLN A 287 -6.66 -7.55 25.43
C GLN A 287 -7.43 -8.52 24.53
N GLY A 288 -7.41 -9.81 24.88
CA GLY A 288 -8.12 -10.88 24.16
C GLY A 288 -7.17 -11.96 23.64
N ILE A 289 -7.73 -13.01 23.04
CA ILE A 289 -6.97 -14.03 22.30
C ILE A 289 -6.73 -13.50 20.87
N CYS A 290 -6.16 -12.30 20.77
CA CYS A 290 -5.81 -11.70 19.50
C CYS A 290 -4.37 -12.13 19.18
N PHE A 291 -4.23 -13.13 18.32
CA PHE A 291 -2.93 -13.44 17.73
C PHE A 291 -2.64 -12.41 16.64
N LEU A 292 -1.43 -11.83 16.60
CA LEU A 292 -1.09 -10.87 15.53
C LEU A 292 -1.30 -11.48 14.13
N SER A 293 -1.18 -12.81 13.99
CA SER A 293 -1.48 -13.55 12.75
C SER A 293 -2.89 -13.35 12.22
N ASP A 294 -3.85 -13.09 13.11
CA ASP A 294 -5.27 -12.97 12.80
C ASP A 294 -5.69 -11.50 12.64
N CYS A 295 -4.80 -10.57 12.99
CA CYS A 295 -5.05 -9.15 12.96
C CYS A 295 -4.70 -8.51 11.60
N ARG A 296 -5.22 -7.30 11.40
CA ARG A 296 -4.83 -6.34 10.37
C ARG A 296 -4.43 -5.04 11.06
N PHE A 297 -3.52 -4.32 10.43
CA PHE A 297 -2.85 -3.17 11.02
C PHE A 297 -2.96 -1.98 10.07
N ILE A 298 -3.24 -0.81 10.64
CA ILE A 298 -3.35 0.45 9.94
C ILE A 298 -2.49 1.45 10.72
N TRP A 299 -1.45 1.97 10.07
CA TRP A 299 -0.69 3.10 10.59
C TRP A 299 -1.38 4.39 10.20
N VAL A 300 -1.70 5.23 11.19
CA VAL A 300 -2.40 6.50 10.99
C VAL A 300 -1.45 7.64 11.32
N GLU A 301 -1.30 8.54 10.37
CA GLU A 301 -0.61 9.82 10.51
C GLU A 301 -1.65 10.95 10.59
N TYR A 302 -1.40 11.92 11.47
CA TYR A 302 -2.25 13.09 11.65
C TYR A 302 -1.46 14.34 11.28
N ASP A 303 -2.15 15.38 10.81
CA ASP A 303 -1.54 16.68 10.51
C ASP A 303 -0.90 17.28 11.77
N ASN A 304 -1.48 17.00 12.95
CA ASN A 304 -0.96 17.41 14.25
C ASN A 304 -1.61 16.64 15.42
N ALA A 305 -1.06 16.85 16.62
CA ALA A 305 -1.55 16.21 17.84
C ALA A 305 -2.99 16.57 18.23
N ALA A 306 -3.48 17.78 17.90
CA ALA A 306 -4.84 18.20 18.23
C ALA A 306 -5.89 17.50 17.34
N GLU A 307 -5.54 17.22 16.08
CA GLU A 307 -6.34 16.39 15.21
C GLU A 307 -6.45 14.96 15.77
N ARG A 308 -5.32 14.33 16.13
CA ARG A 308 -5.36 13.01 16.77
C ARG A 308 -6.26 13.00 18.00
N GLU A 309 -6.16 14.01 18.86
CA GLU A 309 -6.98 14.10 20.07
C GLU A 309 -8.48 14.16 19.76
N THR A 310 -8.87 14.85 18.68
CA THR A 310 -10.27 14.92 18.24
C THR A 310 -10.81 13.51 17.87
N TYR A 311 -9.96 12.67 17.27
CA TYR A 311 -10.32 11.29 16.97
C TYR A 311 -10.36 10.42 18.22
N LEU A 312 -9.35 10.53 19.09
CA LEU A 312 -9.25 9.76 20.33
C LEU A 312 -10.37 10.06 21.34
N THR A 313 -10.98 11.25 21.25
CA THR A 313 -12.11 11.69 22.09
C THR A 313 -13.48 11.54 21.43
N SER A 314 -13.55 10.91 20.26
CA SER A 314 -14.83 10.63 19.61
C SER A 314 -15.65 9.63 20.41
N ASP A 315 -16.99 9.77 20.38
CA ASP A 315 -17.92 8.87 21.07
C ASP A 315 -17.85 7.41 20.57
N ALA A 316 -17.15 7.16 19.46
CA ALA A 316 -16.91 5.84 18.90
C ALA A 316 -15.81 5.05 19.66
N LEU A 317 -14.99 5.74 20.45
CA LEU A 317 -13.93 5.13 21.25
C LEU A 317 -14.34 4.99 22.71
N SER A 318 -14.01 3.82 23.26
CA SER A 318 -14.14 3.55 24.69
C SER A 318 -12.76 3.38 25.31
N GLU A 319 -12.53 4.06 26.44
CA GLU A 319 -11.36 3.79 27.26
C GLU A 319 -11.41 2.34 27.74
N ASP A 320 -10.25 1.67 27.70
CA ASP A 320 -10.15 0.31 28.21
C ASP A 320 -10.39 0.33 29.73
N VAL A 321 -11.42 -0.40 30.17
CA VAL A 321 -11.88 -0.46 31.57
C VAL A 321 -10.79 -1.04 32.50
N TYR A 322 -9.74 -1.65 31.94
CA TYR A 322 -8.59 -2.17 32.69
C TYR A 322 -7.36 -1.26 32.69
N HIS A 323 -7.50 0.00 32.26
CA HIS A 323 -6.47 1.01 32.41
C HIS A 323 -6.14 1.19 33.91
N SER A 324 -4.96 0.73 34.34
CA SER A 324 -4.54 0.76 35.76
C SER A 324 -4.22 2.17 36.27
N GLY A 325 -4.30 3.19 35.41
CA GLY A 325 -3.93 4.57 35.73
C GLY A 325 -2.42 4.79 35.85
N GLU A 326 -1.60 3.79 35.49
CA GLU A 326 -0.16 3.88 35.49
C GLU A 326 0.33 4.64 34.25
N THR A 327 1.03 5.76 34.45
CA THR A 327 1.58 6.60 33.38
C THR A 327 2.93 6.09 32.83
N THR A 328 3.48 5.05 33.44
CA THR A 328 4.73 4.39 33.02
C THR A 328 4.46 2.90 32.85
N GLY A 329 4.41 2.44 31.60
CA GLY A 329 4.01 1.07 31.27
C GLY A 329 3.81 0.86 29.77
N PRO A 330 3.21 -0.26 29.35
CA PRO A 330 2.90 -0.49 27.94
C PRO A 330 1.93 0.56 27.39
N VAL A 331 1.98 0.81 26.08
CA VAL A 331 1.02 1.66 25.38
C VAL A 331 -0.34 0.97 25.42
N TRP A 332 -1.33 1.69 25.94
CA TRP A 332 -2.72 1.23 26.02
C TRP A 332 -3.50 1.69 24.80
N GLY A 333 -4.39 0.81 24.32
CA GLY A 333 -5.24 1.10 23.17
C GLY A 333 -6.68 1.41 23.59
N TYR A 334 -7.35 2.26 22.82
CA TYR A 334 -8.78 2.52 22.94
C TYR A 334 -9.58 1.46 22.18
N GLY A 335 -10.71 1.00 22.73
CA GLY A 335 -11.60 0.04 22.10
C GLY A 335 -12.56 0.69 21.13
N VAL A 336 -12.74 0.09 19.96
CA VAL A 336 -13.73 0.47 18.94
C VAL A 336 -14.70 -0.69 18.76
N GLU A 337 -15.99 -0.42 18.92
CA GLU A 337 -17.07 -1.40 18.71
C GLU A 337 -18.02 -1.01 17.56
N ASP A 338 -17.56 -0.18 16.62
CA ASP A 338 -18.34 0.28 15.46
C ASP A 338 -17.53 0.13 14.16
N GLN A 339 -18.03 -0.67 13.23
CA GLN A 339 -17.38 -0.92 11.93
C GLN A 339 -17.30 0.35 11.06
N SER A 340 -18.21 1.31 11.25
CA SER A 340 -18.17 2.60 10.53
C SER A 340 -16.95 3.43 10.90
N PHE A 341 -16.33 3.16 12.06
CA PHE A 341 -15.07 3.77 12.44
C PHE A 341 -13.94 3.46 11.44
N LEU A 342 -13.92 2.23 10.88
CA LEU A 342 -12.93 1.85 9.87
C LEU A 342 -13.14 2.55 8.52
N THR A 343 -14.39 2.85 8.16
CA THR A 343 -14.73 3.54 6.90
C THR A 343 -14.73 5.06 7.03
N ALA A 344 -14.81 5.58 8.27
CA ALA A 344 -14.78 7.01 8.58
C ALA A 344 -13.36 7.58 8.73
N TYR A 345 -12.31 6.75 8.70
CA TYR A 345 -10.93 7.22 8.61
C TYR A 345 -10.62 7.71 7.18
N PRO A 346 -10.40 9.01 6.97
CA PRO A 346 -9.69 9.46 5.79
C PRO A 346 -8.18 9.24 6.07
N TYR A 347 -7.39 8.93 5.05
CA TYR A 347 -5.92 8.96 5.10
C TYR A 347 -5.15 7.65 5.43
N ASN A 348 -4.42 7.20 4.41
CA ASN A 348 -3.11 6.59 4.29
C ASN A 348 -2.80 5.26 4.94
N LEU A 349 -3.42 4.22 4.42
CA LEU A 349 -3.13 2.85 4.78
C LEU A 349 -1.68 2.48 4.41
N THR A 350 -0.79 2.50 5.41
CA THR A 350 0.53 1.86 5.30
C THR A 350 0.52 0.55 6.10
N PHE A 351 0.20 -0.55 5.44
CA PHE A 351 0.53 -1.92 5.82
C PHE A 351 2.05 -2.13 5.75
N ALA A 352 2.74 -2.06 6.88
CA ALA A 352 4.09 -2.62 6.93
C ALA A 352 4.01 -4.15 6.76
N PRO A 353 4.82 -4.79 5.88
CA PRO A 353 4.91 -6.23 5.87
C PRO A 353 5.47 -6.69 7.22
N LEU A 354 4.63 -7.37 8.01
CA LEU A 354 5.01 -8.06 9.23
C LEU A 354 6.15 -9.02 8.90
N THR A 355 7.36 -8.68 9.34
CA THR A 355 8.44 -9.64 9.40
C THR A 355 8.36 -10.26 10.77
N HIS A 356 7.70 -11.42 10.87
CA HIS A 356 7.92 -12.29 12.02
C HIS A 356 9.41 -12.62 12.04
N LYS A 357 10.13 -12.22 13.09
CA LYS A 357 11.36 -12.92 13.44
C LYS A 357 10.95 -14.30 13.90
N ASP A 358 11.05 -15.29 13.00
CA ASP A 358 11.07 -16.69 13.42
C ASP A 358 12.17 -16.84 14.48
N THR A 359 11.80 -17.19 15.70
CA THR A 359 12.73 -17.79 16.68
C THR A 359 12.83 -19.28 16.46
#